data_AF-A0A6B3F326-F1
#
_entry.id   AF-A0A6B3F326-F1
#
_cell.length_a   1.000
_cell.length_b   1.000
_cell.length_c   1.000
_cell.angle_alpha   90.00
_cell.angle_beta   90.00
_cell.angle_gamma   90.00
#
_symmetry.space_group_name_H-M   'P 1'
#
loop_
_entity.id
_entity.type
_entity.pdbx_description
1 polymer ?
#
loop_
_entity_poly.entity_id
_entity_poly.type
_entity_poly.pdbx_seq_one_letter_code
_entity_poly.pdbx_strand_id
1 'polypeptide(L)'
;VHKIMDEEGKRLPVIAKVEKPQAVANMEEVVLAFDAVMVARGDLAVEYPLEKVPLVQKRLVEMCRRNAKPVVVATQMMESMITNS
;
A
#
# COMPACT_ATOMS: atom_id res chain seq x y z
N VAL A 1 -14.40 -3.22 -7.33
CA VAL A 1 -13.63 -4.04 -8.28
C VAL A 1 -14.18 -5.44 -8.46
N HIS A 2 -14.46 -6.17 -7.37
CA HIS A 2 -14.99 -7.54 -7.40
C HIS A 2 -16.28 -7.74 -8.22
N LYS A 3 -17.24 -6.81 -8.14
CA LYS A 3 -18.46 -6.85 -8.96
C LYS A 3 -18.16 -6.88 -10.47
N ILE A 4 -17.29 -6.00 -10.93
CA ILE A 4 -16.88 -5.92 -12.34
C ILE A 4 -16.15 -7.21 -12.75
N MET A 5 -15.30 -7.73 -11.88
CA MET A 5 -14.60 -8.99 -12.12
C MET A 5 -15.56 -10.19 -12.24
N ASP A 6 -16.66 -10.21 -11.51
CA ASP A 6 -17.70 -11.24 -11.63
C ASP A 6 -18.45 -11.14 -12.96
N GLU A 7 -18.79 -9.91 -13.38
CA GLU A 7 -19.45 -9.65 -14.67
C GLU A 7 -18.60 -10.14 -15.85
N GLU A 8 -17.27 -10.00 -15.75
CA GLU A 8 -16.30 -10.45 -16.75
C GLU A 8 -15.86 -11.92 -16.57
N GLY A 9 -16.38 -12.63 -15.56
CA GLY A 9 -16.04 -14.04 -15.29
C GLY A 9 -14.57 -14.29 -14.93
N LYS A 10 -13.85 -13.28 -14.41
CA LYS A 10 -12.41 -13.36 -14.12
C LYS A 10 -12.04 -12.68 -12.82
N ARG A 11 -11.62 -13.48 -11.83
CA ARG A 11 -11.06 -12.99 -10.56
C ARG A 11 -9.54 -12.90 -10.60
N LEU A 12 -9.01 -11.76 -10.17
CA LEU A 12 -7.57 -11.52 -10.01
C LEU A 12 -7.30 -10.97 -8.61
N PRO A 13 -6.13 -11.25 -8.02
CA PRO A 13 -5.74 -10.65 -6.75
C PRO A 13 -5.72 -9.12 -6.83
N VAL A 14 -6.21 -8.46 -5.78
CA VAL A 14 -6.27 -7.00 -5.70
C VAL A 14 -5.30 -6.50 -4.64
N ILE A 15 -4.43 -5.56 -5.05
CA ILE A 15 -3.49 -4.88 -4.16
C ILE A 15 -4.04 -3.50 -3.81
N ALA A 16 -4.27 -3.22 -2.54
CA ALA A 16 -4.64 -1.88 -2.09
C ALA A 16 -3.42 -0.95 -2.05
N LYS A 17 -3.51 0.23 -2.68
CA LYS A 17 -2.49 1.28 -2.52
C LYS A 17 -2.85 2.17 -1.33
N VAL A 18 -1.97 2.19 -0.32
CA VAL A 18 -2.09 3.10 0.83
C VAL A 18 -1.31 4.37 0.55
N GLU A 19 -2.04 5.40 0.10
CA GLU A 19 -1.50 6.67 -0.39
C GLU A 19 -2.21 7.91 0.15
N LYS A 20 -3.33 7.75 0.87
CA LYS A 20 -4.13 8.84 1.44
C LYS A 20 -4.24 8.72 2.97
N PRO A 21 -4.37 9.83 3.72
CA PRO A 21 -4.51 9.82 5.18
C PRO A 21 -5.67 8.95 5.68
N GLN A 22 -6.77 8.89 4.95
CA GLN A 22 -7.94 8.06 5.28
C GLN A 22 -7.60 6.57 5.23
N ALA A 23 -6.75 6.14 4.29
CA ALA A 23 -6.29 4.76 4.21
C ALA A 23 -5.33 4.41 5.37
N VAL A 24 -4.57 5.39 5.87
CA VAL A 24 -3.75 5.23 7.08
C VAL A 24 -4.62 5.08 8.32
N ALA A 25 -5.69 5.87 8.43
CA ALA A 25 -6.63 5.79 9.55
C ALA A 25 -7.38 4.44 9.58
N ASN A 26 -7.73 3.89 8.41
CA ASN A 26 -8.50 2.66 8.27
C ASN A 26 -7.63 1.46 7.83
N MET A 27 -6.34 1.49 8.16
CA MET A 27 -5.35 0.53 7.64
C MET A 27 -5.69 -0.93 7.93
N GLU A 28 -6.34 -1.23 9.06
CA GLU A 28 -6.75 -2.59 9.43
C GLU A 28 -7.85 -3.12 8.52
N GLU A 29 -8.89 -2.32 8.30
CA GLU A 29 -9.97 -2.68 7.37
C GLU A 29 -9.43 -2.88 5.95
N VAL A 30 -8.48 -2.05 5.52
CA VAL A 30 -7.81 -2.20 4.23
C VAL A 30 -7.04 -3.52 4.14
N VAL A 31 -6.24 -3.88 5.16
CA VAL A 31 -5.48 -5.14 5.15
C VAL A 31 -6.41 -6.36 5.09
N LEU A 32 -7.55 -6.31 5.79
CA LEU A 32 -8.49 -7.41 5.83
C LEU A 32 -9.32 -7.55 4.54
N ALA A 33 -9.66 -6.43 3.89
CA ALA A 33 -10.52 -6.41 2.72
C ALA A 33 -9.82 -6.79 1.40
N PHE A 34 -8.49 -6.71 1.32
CA PHE A 34 -7.73 -6.90 0.08
C PHE A 34 -6.77 -8.09 0.14
N ASP A 35 -6.32 -8.58 -1.02
CA ASP A 35 -5.42 -9.74 -1.11
C ASP A 35 -3.99 -9.40 -0.73
N ALA A 36 -3.56 -8.17 -1.02
CA ALA A 36 -2.25 -7.63 -0.69
C ALA A 36 -2.33 -6.10 -0.53
N VAL A 37 -1.23 -5.50 -0.05
CA VAL A 37 -1.15 -4.05 0.18
C VAL A 37 0.15 -3.47 -0.38
N MET A 38 0.11 -2.23 -0.84
CA MET A 38 1.27 -1.44 -1.25
C MET A 38 1.36 -0.16 -0.42
N VAL A 39 2.53 0.10 0.16
CA VAL A 39 2.87 1.38 0.77
C VAL A 39 3.41 2.29 -0.33
N ALA A 40 2.60 3.23 -0.82
CA ALA A 40 3.01 4.18 -1.86
C ALA A 40 3.62 5.43 -1.21
N ARG A 41 4.92 5.37 -0.89
CA ARG A 41 5.59 6.39 -0.06
C ARG A 41 5.61 7.78 -0.70
N GLY A 42 5.85 7.88 -2.00
CA GLY A 42 5.86 9.13 -2.75
C GLY A 42 4.50 9.82 -2.71
N ASP A 43 3.43 9.11 -3.08
CA ASP A 43 2.06 9.63 -3.04
C ASP A 43 1.65 9.99 -1.60
N LEU A 44 1.94 9.12 -0.64
CA LEU A 44 1.59 9.35 0.77
C LEU A 44 2.33 10.56 1.37
N ALA A 45 3.58 10.80 0.99
CA ALA A 45 4.36 11.93 1.46
C ALA A 45 3.83 13.30 0.98
N VAL A 46 3.04 13.33 -0.10
CA VAL A 46 2.37 14.55 -0.57
C VAL A 46 1.19 14.91 0.33
N GLU A 47 0.53 13.89 0.88
CA GLU A 47 -0.78 14.03 1.55
C GLU A 47 -0.70 13.87 3.08
N TYR A 48 0.41 13.35 3.58
CA TYR A 48 0.63 13.01 4.98
C TYR A 48 2.02 13.50 5.43
N PRO A 49 2.20 13.90 6.71
CA PRO A 49 3.51 14.40 7.17
C PRO A 49 4.63 13.41 6.87
N LEU A 50 5.64 13.87 6.10
CA LEU A 50 6.72 13.05 5.56
C LEU A 50 7.45 12.28 6.67
N GLU A 51 7.72 12.93 7.80
CA GLU A 51 8.39 12.35 8.96
C GLU A 51 7.61 11.20 9.61
N LYS A 52 6.29 11.13 9.37
CA LYS A 52 5.43 10.04 9.86
C LYS A 52 5.30 8.88 8.87
N VAL A 53 5.64 9.08 7.60
CA VAL A 53 5.54 8.02 6.57
C VAL A 53 6.31 6.75 6.94
N PRO A 54 7.55 6.79 7.47
CA PRO A 54 8.26 5.59 7.91
C PRO A 54 7.53 4.81 9.03
N LEU A 55 6.88 5.51 9.96
CA LEU A 55 6.10 4.89 11.04
C LEU A 55 4.86 4.17 10.48
N VAL A 56 4.15 4.81 9.54
CA VAL A 56 3.00 4.22 8.86
C VAL A 56 3.42 2.96 8.09
N GLN A 57 4.52 3.04 7.33
CA GLN A 57 5.07 1.89 6.61
C GLN A 57 5.33 0.72 7.57
N LYS A 58 6.05 0.96 8.67
CA LYS A 58 6.39 -0.11 9.63
C LYS A 58 5.13 -0.77 10.20
N ARG A 59 4.15 0.03 10.65
CA ARG A 59 2.88 -0.48 11.18
C ARG A 59 2.11 -1.29 10.15
N LEU A 60 2.02 -0.80 8.90
CA LEU A 60 1.31 -1.49 7.84
C LEU A 60 1.97 -2.81 7.45
N VAL A 61 3.31 -2.84 7.36
CA VAL A 61 4.08 -4.06 7.08
C VAL A 61 3.88 -5.10 8.21
N GLU A 62 3.93 -4.67 9.48
CA GLU A 62 3.69 -5.57 10.61
C GLU A 62 2.26 -6.14 10.60
N MET A 63 1.26 -5.32 10.28
CA MET A 63 -0.13 -5.73 10.19
C MET A 63 -0.38 -6.70 9.03
N CYS A 64 0.19 -6.44 7.85
CA CYS A 64 0.14 -7.35 6.71
C CYS A 64 0.78 -8.70 7.06
N ARG A 65 1.96 -8.68 7.71
CA ARG A 65 2.65 -9.90 8.14
C ARG A 65 1.84 -10.72 9.13
N ARG A 66 1.17 -10.08 10.09
CA ARG A 66 0.28 -10.77 11.06
C ARG A 66 -0.92 -11.43 10.40
N ASN A 67 -1.43 -10.84 9.32
CA ASN A 67 -2.58 -11.34 8.57
C ASN A 67 -2.19 -12.21 7.36
N ALA A 68 -0.92 -12.59 7.21
CA ALA A 68 -0.39 -13.33 6.07
C ALA A 68 -0.72 -12.69 4.70
N LYS A 69 -0.81 -11.35 4.65
CA LYS A 69 -1.03 -10.58 3.42
C LYS A 69 0.31 -10.12 2.84
N PRO A 70 0.59 -10.36 1.55
CA PRO A 70 1.76 -9.79 0.89
C PRO A 70 1.75 -8.26 0.97
N VAL A 71 2.93 -7.66 1.15
CA VAL A 71 3.09 -6.21 1.21
C VAL A 71 4.25 -5.74 0.34
N VAL A 72 4.03 -4.67 -0.43
CA VAL A 72 5.03 -4.04 -1.29
C VAL A 72 5.35 -2.65 -0.75
N VAL A 73 6.62 -2.34 -0.53
CA VAL A 73 7.07 -0.97 -0.25
C VAL A 73 7.52 -0.35 -1.57
N ALA A 74 6.85 0.71 -2.01
CA ALA A 74 7.01 1.26 -3.35
C ALA A 74 7.54 2.70 -3.34
N THR A 75 8.07 3.11 -4.49
CA THR A 75 8.58 4.46 -4.85
C THR A 75 9.81 4.89 -4.07
N GLN A 76 10.66 5.74 -4.65
CA GLN A 76 11.80 6.41 -3.96
C GLN A 76 12.74 5.44 -3.21
N MET A 77 12.91 4.21 -3.71
CA MET A 77 13.78 3.21 -3.09
C MET A 77 15.26 3.48 -3.41
N MET A 78 15.55 3.76 -4.68
CA MET A 78 16.91 3.96 -5.20
C MET A 78 16.95 5.15 -6.17
N GLU A 79 16.44 6.30 -5.74
CA GLU A 79 16.34 7.52 -6.58
C GLU A 79 17.69 7.93 -7.18
N SER A 80 18.77 7.77 -6.41
CA SER A 80 20.13 8.11 -6.85
C SER A 80 20.62 7.28 -8.04
N MET A 81 20.06 6.10 -8.30
CA MET A 81 20.42 5.29 -9.46
C MET A 81 19.87 5.84 -10.77
N ILE A 82 18.96 6.82 -10.72
CA ILE A 82 18.44 7.51 -11.90
C ILE A 82 19.39 8.63 -12.32
N THR A 83 19.93 9.39 -11.34
CA THR A 83 20.73 10.58 -11.61
C THR A 83 22.23 10.31 -11.69
N ASN A 84 22.71 9.22 -11.11
CA ASN A 84 24.12 8.81 -11.17
C ASN A 84 24.28 7.62 -12.13
N SER A 85 24.32 7.95 -13.41
CA SER A 85 24.65 7.02 -14.51
C SER A 85 26.09 7.21 -14.98
#